data_AF-A0A7C5TAF4-F1
#
_entry.id   AF-A0A7C5TAF4-F1
#
_cell.length_a   1.000
_cell.length_b   1.000
_cell.length_c   1.000
_cell.angle_alpha   90.00
_cell.angle_beta   90.00
_cell.angle_gamma   90.00
#
_symmetry.space_group_name_H-M   'P 1'
#
loop_
_entity.id
_entity.type
_entity.pdbx_description
1 polymer ?
#
loop_
_entity_poly.entity_id
_entity_poly.type
_entity_poly.pdbx_seq_one_letter_code
_entity_poly.pdbx_strand_id
1 'polypeptide(L)' 'PYAVASRFNIRISAAKDLLEQLEDEGLVQLVSGNHDIKIYKAVD' A
#
# COMPACT_ATOMS: atom_id res chain seq x y z
N PRO A 1 -0.16 -1.32 4.02
CA PRO A 1 -1.15 -2.36 3.66
C PRO A 1 -2.41 -2.41 4.55
N TYR A 2 -2.27 -2.42 5.89
CA TYR A 2 -3.42 -2.56 6.81
C TYR A 2 -4.47 -1.44 6.65
N ALA A 3 -4.02 -0.18 6.54
CA ALA A 3 -4.92 0.97 6.39
C ALA A 3 -5.76 0.91 5.10
N VAL A 4 -5.18 0.45 3.99
CA VAL A 4 -5.89 0.28 2.71
C VAL A 4 -6.86 -0.90 2.78
N ALA A 5 -6.40 -2.04 3.30
CA ALA A 5 -7.24 -3.22 3.50
C ALA A 5 -8.48 -2.91 4.37
N SER A 6 -8.29 -2.19 5.47
CA SER A 6 -9.37 -1.82 6.38
C SER A 6 -10.30 -0.75 5.80
N ARG A 7 -9.76 0.29 5.14
CA ARG A 7 -10.59 1.33 4.50
C ARG A 7 -11.45 0.82 3.35
N PHE A 8 -10.89 -0.05 2.52
CA PHE A 8 -11.58 -0.60 1.36
C PHE A 8 -12.27 -1.94 1.66
N ASN A 9 -12.16 -2.43 2.91
CA ASN A 9 -12.65 -3.74 3.34
C ASN A 9 -12.22 -4.88 2.40
N ILE A 10 -10.98 -4.81 1.92
CA ILE A 10 -10.36 -5.81 1.04
C ILE A 10 -9.35 -6.65 1.82
N ARG A 11 -9.05 -7.84 1.30
CA ARG A 11 -8.04 -8.71 1.92
C ARG A 11 -6.67 -8.03 1.94
N ILE A 12 -5.87 -8.31 2.98
CA ILE A 12 -4.49 -7.80 3.11
C ILE A 12 -3.65 -8.15 1.88
N SER A 13 -3.84 -9.33 1.28
CA SER A 13 -3.16 -9.69 0.01
C SER A 13 -3.58 -8.75 -1.11
N ALA A 14 -4.88 -8.57 -1.36
CA ALA A 14 -5.38 -7.66 -2.39
C ALA A 14 -4.90 -6.21 -2.17
N ALA A 15 -4.85 -5.75 -0.92
CA ALA A 15 -4.28 -4.44 -0.60
C ALA A 15 -2.77 -4.37 -0.87
N LYS A 16 -2.04 -5.47 -0.74
CA LYS A 16 -0.62 -5.58 -1.07
C LYS A 16 -0.42 -5.56 -2.59
N ASP A 17 -1.16 -6.39 -3.32
CA ASP A 17 -1.15 -6.44 -4.79
C ASP A 17 -1.50 -5.07 -5.39
N LEU A 18 -2.50 -4.37 -4.84
CA LEU A 18 -2.86 -3.02 -5.26
C LEU A 18 -1.75 -2.01 -4.97
N LEU A 19 -1.13 -2.06 -3.78
CA LEU A 19 -0.02 -1.17 -3.46
C LEU A 19 1.18 -1.40 -4.36
N GLU A 20 1.44 -2.65 -4.76
CA GLU A 20 2.53 -3.01 -5.67
C GLU A 20 2.24 -2.51 -7.10
N GLN A 21 1.01 -2.66 -7.60
CA GLN A 21 0.60 -2.06 -8.88
C GLN A 21 0.66 -0.54 -8.87
N LEU A 22 0.16 0.09 -7.81
CA LEU A 22 0.21 1.55 -7.68
C LEU A 22 1.64 2.06 -7.56
N GLU A 23 2.57 1.27 -7.01
CA GLU A 23 4.00 1.62 -6.96
C GLU A 23 4.62 1.53 -8.35
N ASP A 24 4.26 0.50 -9.13
CA ASP A 24 4.69 0.30 -10.52
C ASP A 24 4.17 1.41 -11.44
N GLU A 25 2.92 1.85 -11.25
CA GLU A 25 2.33 3.02 -11.93
C GLU A 25 2.87 4.37 -11.42
N GLY A 26 3.64 4.38 -10.32
CA GLY A 26 4.17 5.60 -9.71
C GLY A 26 3.14 6.46 -8.94
N LEU A 27 1.96 5.90 -8.64
CA LEU A 27 0.87 6.53 -7.91
C LEU A 27 1.03 6.46 -6.39
N VAL A 28 1.77 5.46 -5.88
CA VAL A 28 2.14 5.41 -4.47
C VAL A 28 3.65 5.22 -4.33
N GLN A 29 4.24 5.92 -3.38
CA GLN A 29 5.66 5.80 -3.09
C GLN A 29 5.84 5.16 -1.72
N LEU A 30 6.70 4.14 -1.64
CA LEU A 30 7.14 3.58 -0.37
C LEU A 30 8.01 4.63 0.34
N VAL A 31 7.44 5.33 1.32
CA VAL A 31 8.17 6.38 2.06
C VAL A 31 8.98 5.78 3.19
N SER A 32 8.45 4.73 3.84
CA SER A 32 9.15 4.11 4.96
C SER A 32 8.60 2.70 5.20
N GLY A 33 9.47 1.72 5.31
CA GLY A 33 9.08 0.34 5.62
C GLY A 33 9.97 -0.25 6.70
N ASN A 34 9.39 -0.50 7.88
CA ASN A 34 9.99 -1.45 8.82
C ASN A 34 9.45 -2.87 8.52
N HIS A 35 10.11 -3.90 9.05
CA HIS A 35 9.78 -5.31 8.79
C HIS A 35 8.28 -5.63 9.02
N ASP A 36 7.66 -4.96 10.00
CA ASP A 36 6.23 -5.11 10.35
C ASP A 36 5.32 -4.04 9.74
N ILE A 37 5.85 -2.84 9.42
CA ILE A 37 5.04 -1.69 9.02
C ILE A 37 5.62 -1.08 7.74
N LYS A 38 4.96 -1.36 6.62
CA LYS A 38 5.21 -0.66 5.35
C LYS A 38 4.25 0.52 5.20
N ILE A 39 4.79 1.73 5.21
CA ILE A 39 4.12 3.00 5.01
C ILE A 39 4.27 3.39 3.54
N TYR A 40 3.14 3.37 2.85
CA TYR A 40 3.00 3.85 1.49
C TYR A 40 2.30 5.20 1.53
N LYS A 41 2.79 6.16 0.75
CA LYS A 41 2.16 7.47 0.60
C LYS A 41 1.62 7.57 -0.82
N ALA A 42 0.38 8.01 -0.97
CA ALA A 42 -0.14 8.39 -2.27
C ALA A 42 0.65 9.60 -2.77
N VAL A 43 1.14 9.52 -4.00
CA VAL A 43 1.68 10.66 -4.73
C VAL A 43 0.46 11.48 -5.13
N ASP A 44 0.36 12.71 -4.61
CA ASP A 44 -0.60 13.72 -5.05
C ASP A 44 -0.05 14.41 -6.31
#